data_AF-A0A835H337-F1
#
_entry.id   AF-A0A835H337-F1
#
_cell.length_a   1.000
_cell.length_b   1.000
_cell.length_c   1.000
_cell.angle_alpha   90.00
_cell.angle_beta   90.00
_cell.angle_gamma   90.00
#
_symmetry.space_group_name_H-M   'P 1'
#
loop_
_entity.id
_entity.type
_entity.pdbx_description
1 polymer ?
#
loop_
_entity_poly.entity_id
_entity_poly.type
_entity_poly.pdbx_seq_one_letter_code
_entity_poly.pdbx_strand_id
1 'polypeptide(L)' 'MFSSRSLSRFADIVSLCIQTEPEFRPIMSDIVESLELLNDRSSPDGIEGESFDLSLQTTNTRFISSPVTS' A
#
# COMPACT_ATOMS: atom_id res chain seq x y z
N MET A 1 18.69 11.25 -0.11
CA MET A 1 17.38 11.91 0.09
C MET A 1 16.33 10.99 -0.50
N PHE A 2 15.26 10.67 0.23
CA PHE A 2 14.17 9.83 -0.29
C PHE A 2 13.17 10.68 -1.07
N SER A 3 12.63 10.13 -2.17
CA SER A 3 11.55 10.78 -2.92
C SER A 3 10.25 10.76 -2.11
N SER A 4 9.42 11.78 -2.28
CA SER A 4 8.07 11.83 -1.70
C SER A 4 7.21 10.62 -2.12
N ARG A 5 7.41 10.12 -3.35
CA ARG A 5 6.74 8.91 -3.86
C ARG A 5 7.16 7.68 -3.05
N SER A 6 8.45 7.46 -2.81
CA SER A 6 8.96 6.33 -2.02
C SER A 6 8.48 6.37 -0.57
N LEU A 7 8.46 7.56 0.04
CA LEU A 7 7.95 7.75 1.41
C LEU A 7 6.45 7.47 1.49
N SER A 8 5.67 7.89 0.50
CA SER A 8 4.23 7.61 0.45
C SER A 8 3.95 6.12 0.31
N ARG A 9 4.70 5.41 -0.56
CA ARG A 9 4.58 3.95 -0.71
C ARG A 9 4.92 3.21 0.60
N PHE A 10 5.96 3.67 1.30
CA PHE A 10 6.31 3.09 2.60
C PHE A 10 5.19 3.28 3.63
N ALA A 11 4.56 4.46 3.68
CA ALA A 11 3.44 4.73 4.58
C ALA A 11 2.21 3.84 4.30
N ASP A 12 1.93 3.55 3.03
CA ASP A 12 0.86 2.64 2.65
C ASP A 12 1.13 1.21 3.13
N ILE A 13 2.36 0.70 2.95
CA ILE A 13 2.77 -0.62 3.43
C ILE A 13 2.61 -0.73 4.95
N VAL A 14 3.06 0.28 5.69
CA VAL A 14 2.90 0.31 7.15
C VAL A 14 1.42 0.30 7.54
N SER A 15 0.59 1.06 6.82
CA SER A 15 -0.86 1.13 7.08
C SER A 15 -1.52 -0.24 6.93
N LEU A 16 -1.08 -1.06 5.96
CA LEU A 16 -1.60 -2.43 5.79
C LEU A 16 -1.27 -3.34 6.99
N CYS A 17 -0.10 -3.17 7.59
CA CYS A 17 0.36 -3.98 8.73
C CYS A 17 -0.34 -3.63 10.05
N ILE A 18 -0.72 -2.37 10.24
CA ILE A 18 -1.31 -1.87 11.50
C ILE A 18 -2.85 -1.88 11.51
N GLN A 19 -3.49 -2.52 10.51
CA GLN A 19 -4.95 -2.61 10.45
C GLN A 19 -5.54 -3.27 11.70
N THR A 20 -6.66 -2.73 12.16
CA THR A 20 -7.37 -3.22 13.36
C THR A 20 -7.96 -4.60 13.15
N GLU A 21 -8.49 -4.86 11.95
CA GLU A 21 -9.04 -6.16 11.60
C GLU A 21 -7.91 -7.10 11.15
N PRO A 22 -7.75 -8.27 11.81
CA PRO A 22 -6.63 -9.17 11.56
C PRO A 22 -6.69 -9.83 10.18
N GLU A 23 -7.88 -9.94 9.60
CA GLU A 23 -8.16 -10.52 8.27
C GLU A 23 -7.71 -9.64 7.10
N PHE A 24 -7.51 -8.34 7.34
CA PHE A 24 -6.94 -7.45 6.34
C PHE A 24 -5.42 -7.33 6.44
N ARG A 25 -4.80 -7.93 7.46
CA ARG A 25 -3.34 -7.96 7.53
C ARG A 25 -2.79 -8.87 6.43
N PRO A 26 -1.94 -8.34 5.54
CA PRO A 26 -1.39 -9.11 4.44
C PRO A 26 -0.42 -10.19 4.94
N ILE A 27 -0.09 -11.12 4.06
CA ILE A 27 0.90 -12.15 4.34
C ILE A 27 2.27 -11.48 4.44
N MET A 28 3.04 -11.83 5.46
CA MET A 28 4.34 -11.20 5.73
C MET A 28 5.34 -11.36 4.57
N SER A 29 5.23 -12.42 3.76
CA SER A 29 6.02 -12.59 2.53
C SER A 29 5.82 -11.43 1.57
N ASP A 30 4.57 -11.00 1.38
CA ASP A 30 4.19 -9.99 0.40
C ASP A 30 4.64 -8.59 0.85
N ILE A 31 4.65 -8.36 2.17
CA ILE A 31 5.20 -7.15 2.78
C ILE A 31 6.71 -7.07 2.57
N VAL A 32 7.43 -8.17 2.81
CA VAL A 32 8.88 -8.22 2.63
C VAL A 32 9.26 -7.99 1.18
N GLU A 33 8.58 -8.67 0.23
CA GLU A 33 8.80 -8.46 -1.21
C GLU A 33 8.54 -6.99 -1.62
N SER A 34 7.47 -6.38 -1.10
CA SER A 34 7.15 -4.97 -1.36
C SER A 34 8.22 -4.00 -0.83
N LEU A 35 8.78 -4.29 0.35
CA LEU A 35 9.85 -3.50 0.95
C LEU A 35 11.17 -3.64 0.19
N GLU A 36 11.51 -4.85 -0.25
CA GLU A 36 12.69 -5.12 -1.09
C GLU A 36 12.58 -4.37 -2.43
N LEU A 37 11.42 -4.41 -3.08
CA LEU A 37 11.18 -3.67 -4.34
C LEU A 37 11.30 -2.16 -4.16
N LEU A 38 10.86 -1.59 -3.03
CA LEU A 38 11.04 -0.15 -2.76
C LEU A 38 12.50 0.22 -2.51
N ASN A 39 13.26 -0.67 -1.90
CA ASN A 39 14.69 -0.49 -1.69
C ASN A 39 15.45 -0.53 -3.02
N ASP A 40 15.10 -1.45 -3.92
CA ASP A 40 15.74 -1.59 -5.23
C ASP A 40 15.38 -0.45 -6.19
N ARG A 41 14.13 0.05 -6.14
CA ARG A 41 13.66 1.20 -6.92
C ARG A 41 14.09 2.56 -6.35
N SER A 42 14.90 2.58 -5.30
CA SER A 42 15.60 3.81 -4.89
C SER A 42 16.69 4.21 -5.90
N SER A 43 17.01 3.34 -6.88
CA SER A 43 17.78 3.68 -8.07
C SER A 43 16.97 4.59 -9.02
N PRO A 44 17.55 5.69 -9.54
CA PRO A 44 16.80 6.81 -10.15
C PRO A 44 16.13 6.53 -11.51
N ASP A 45 16.11 5.30 -12.01
CA ASP A 45 15.49 4.99 -13.30
C ASP A 45 14.04 4.54 -13.11
N GLY A 46 13.16 5.53 -13.27
CA GLY A 46 11.72 5.37 -13.23
C GLY A 46 11.23 4.37 -14.27
N ILE A 47 10.99 3.14 -13.82
CA ILE A 47 9.95 2.31 -14.39
C ILE A 47 8.95 2.05 -13.28
N GLU A 48 7.92 2.88 -13.34
CA GLU A 48 6.57 2.63 -12.88
C GLU A 48 6.20 1.14 -12.96
N GLY A 49 6.51 0.38 -11.91
CA GLY A 49 5.88 -0.91 -11.67
C GLY A 49 4.56 -0.65 -10.98
N GLU A 50 3.56 -0.37 -11.80
CA GLU A 50 2.20 0.09 -11.48
C GLU A 50 1.27 -1.07 -11.10
N SER A 51 1.81 -2.30 -11.03
CA SER A 51 1.02 -3.51 -10.89
C SER A 51 0.49 -3.75 -9.47
N PHE A 52 1.08 -3.15 -8.44
CA PHE A 52 0.67 -3.36 -7.05
C PHE A 52 -0.20 -2.19 -6.52
N ASP A 53 0.00 -1.00 -7.08
CA ASP A 53 -0.66 0.23 -6.63
C ASP A 53 -2.16 0.26 -6.97
N LEU A 54 -2.55 -0.26 -8.13
CA LEU A 54 -3.95 -0.27 -8.56
C LEU A 54 -4.81 -1.24 -7.72
N SER A 55 -4.22 -2.34 -7.25
CA SER A 55 -4.88 -3.37 -6.43
C SER A 55 -5.19 -2.87 -5.01
N LEU A 56 -4.29 -2.06 -4.44
CA LEU A 56 -4.44 -1.49 -3.10
C LEU A 56 -5.39 -0.28 -3.08
N GLN A 57 -5.38 0.54 -4.13
CA GLN A 57 -6.28 1.69 -4.25
C GLN A 57 -7.72 1.28 -4.58
N THR A 58 -7.90 0.27 -5.46
CA THR A 58 -9.25 -0.18 -5.85
C THR A 58 -10.01 -0.83 -4.68
N THR A 59 -9.29 -1.47 -3.77
CA THR A 59 -9.90 -2.16 -2.62
C THR A 59 -10.25 -1.19 -1.48
N ASN A 60 -9.63 -0.01 -1.40
CA ASN A 60 -9.79 0.92 -0.28
C ASN A 60 -10.94 1.95 -0.41
N THR A 61 -11.80 1.88 -1.43
CA THR A 61 -12.90 2.86 -1.59
C THR A 61 -14.28 2.39 -1.13
N ARG A 62 -14.42 1.20 -0.52
CA ARG A 62 -15.67 0.86 0.16
C ARG A 62 -15.66 1.36 1.61
N PHE A 63 -15.52 2.68 1.75
CA PHE A 63 -15.98 3.36 2.95
C PHE A 63 -17.49 3.10 3.04
N ILE A 64 -17.90 2.30 4.03
CA ILE A 64 -19.29 2.06 4.36
C ILE A 64 -19.91 3.41 4.74
N SER A 65 -20.68 4.00 3.84
CA SER A 65 -21.72 4.96 4.21
C SER A 65 -23.07 4.33 3.87
N SER A 66 -23.73 3.78 4.88
CA SER A 66 -25.16 3.50 4.93
C SER A 66 -25.54 3.22 6.38
N PRO A 67 -26.73 3.62 6.88
CA PRO A 67 -27.99 3.69 6.12
C PRO A 67 -28.78 5.01 6.27
N VAL A 68 -29.84 5.12 5.45
CA VAL A 68 -30.95 6.10 5.55
C VAL A 68 -31.51 6.19 6.97
N THR A 69 -31.58 7.42 7.49
CA THR A 69 -32.54 7.92 8.49
C THR A 69 -32.74 9.42 8.14
N SER A 70 -33.91 10.03 7.96
CA SER A 70 -35.32 9.78 8.25
C SER A 70 -36.18 10.42 7.15
#